data_AF-A0A7Y4FIP6-F1
#
_entry.id   AF-A0A7Y4FIP6-F1
#
_cell.length_a   1.000
_cell.length_b   1.000
_cell.length_c   1.000
_cell.angle_alpha   90.00
_cell.angle_beta   90.00
_cell.angle_gamma   90.00
#
_symmetry.space_group_name_H-M   'P 1'
#
loop_
_entity.id
_entity.type
_entity.pdbx_description
1 polymer ?
#
loop_
_entity_poly.entity_id
_entity_poly.type
_entity_poly.pdbx_seq_one_letter_code
_entity_poly.pdbx_strand_id
1 'polypeptide(L)' 'MTNAYICDGVRTPIGRFGGALSAVRADDLGAIPLKALMERYPAID' A
#
# COMPACT_ATOMS: atom_id res chain seq x y z
N MET A 1 4.79 26.30 -14.29
CA MET A 1 4.96 25.56 -13.03
C MET A 1 3.94 24.43 -13.00
N THR A 2 4.40 23.20 -12.78
CA THR A 2 3.52 22.04 -12.60
C THR A 2 3.28 21.86 -11.12
N ASN A 3 2.01 21.80 -10.71
CA ASN A 3 1.64 21.59 -9.32
C ASN A 3 1.62 20.09 -9.02
N ALA A 4 2.08 19.70 -7.83
CA ALA A 4 2.01 18.34 -7.32
C ALA A 4 0.86 18.24 -6.31
N TYR A 5 0.05 17.19 -6.43
CA TYR A 5 -1.08 16.93 -5.57
C TYR A 5 -0.98 15.51 -5.00
N ILE A 6 -1.50 15.31 -3.79
CA ILE A 6 -1.72 13.99 -3.21
C ILE A 6 -3.17 13.61 -3.50
N CYS A 7 -3.37 12.58 -4.31
CA CYS A 7 -4.70 12.17 -4.74
C CYS A 7 -5.33 11.10 -3.82
N ASP A 8 -4.53 10.17 -3.29
CA ASP A 8 -4.96 9.15 -2.33
C ASP A 8 -3.74 8.60 -1.55
N GLY A 9 -4.00 7.86 -0.47
CA GLY A 9 -2.99 7.16 0.33
C GLY A 9 -3.60 6.04 1.17
N VAL A 10 -3.09 4.82 0.97
CA VAL A 10 -3.48 3.63 1.75
C VAL A 10 -2.25 2.95 2.32
N ARG A 11 -2.43 2.21 3.42
CA ARG A 11 -1.35 1.53 4.12
C ARG A 11 -1.82 0.22 4.73
N THR A 12 -0.87 -0.65 5.04
CA THR A 12 -1.11 -1.81 5.90
C THR A 12 -1.26 -1.37 7.38
N PRO A 13 -1.78 -2.25 8.25
CA PRO A 13 -1.61 -2.11 9.69
C PRO A 13 -0.12 -2.09 10.07
N ILE A 14 0.18 -1.49 11.23
CA ILE A 14 1.54 -1.52 11.78
C ILE A 14 1.69 -2.80 12.61
N GLY A 15 2.59 -3.67 12.20
CA GLY A 15 2.90 -4.91 12.91
C GLY A 15 3.85 -4.68 14.09
N ARG A 16 3.63 -5.41 15.19
CA ARG A 16 4.64 -5.54 16.26
C ARG A 16 5.77 -6.47 15.81
N PHE A 17 7.00 -6.23 16.25
CA PHE A 17 8.10 -7.17 16.06
C PHE A 17 7.75 -8.56 16.61
N GLY A 18 7.96 -9.61 15.82
CA GLY A 18 7.52 -10.98 16.14
C GLY A 18 6.00 -11.17 16.20
N GLY A 19 5.20 -10.22 15.70
CA GLY A 19 3.74 -10.23 15.76
C GLY A 19 3.07 -10.76 14.49
N ALA A 20 1.84 -10.33 14.25
CA ALA A 20 0.97 -10.86 13.20
C ALA A 20 1.53 -10.75 11.75
N LEU A 21 2.42 -9.80 11.49
CA LEU A 21 3.07 -9.62 10.18
C LEU A 21 4.46 -10.25 10.10
N SER A 22 4.93 -10.94 11.14
CA SER A 22 6.30 -11.48 11.20
C SER A 22 6.62 -12.53 10.14
N ALA A 23 5.60 -13.24 9.65
CA ALA A 23 5.73 -14.22 8.58
C ALA A 23 5.58 -13.62 7.16
N VAL A 24 5.22 -12.34 7.05
CA VAL A 24 5.00 -11.68 5.75
C VAL A 24 6.32 -11.08 5.29
N ARG A 25 6.74 -11.38 4.06
CA ARG A 25 7.93 -10.73 3.49
C ARG A 25 7.66 -9.25 3.21
N ALA A 26 8.71 -8.45 3.24
CA ALA A 26 8.58 -7.00 3.08
C ALA A 26 8.06 -6.60 1.68
N ASP A 27 8.44 -7.33 0.63
CA ASP A 27 7.98 -7.13 -0.74
C ASP A 27 6.48 -7.48 -0.88
N ASP A 28 6.06 -8.62 -0.33
CA ASP A 28 4.63 -8.99 -0.29
C ASP A 28 3.80 -7.96 0.49
N LEU A 29 4.32 -7.50 1.63
CA LEU A 29 3.68 -6.47 2.45
C LEU A 29 3.56 -5.14 1.68
N GLY A 30 4.60 -4.77 0.92
CA GLY A 30 4.62 -3.58 0.08
C GLY A 30 3.69 -3.65 -1.14
N ALA A 31 3.39 -4.85 -1.65
CA ALA A 31 2.45 -5.04 -2.75
C ALA A 31 0.98 -4.81 -2.33
N ILE A 32 0.64 -5.01 -1.05
CA ILE A 32 -0.74 -4.89 -0.56
C ILE A 32 -1.34 -3.48 -0.81
N PRO A 33 -0.70 -2.36 -0.41
CA PRO A 33 -1.20 -1.02 -0.71
C PRO A 33 -1.34 -0.74 -2.21
N LEU A 34 -0.41 -1.23 -3.04
CA LEU A 34 -0.46 -1.04 -4.49
C LEU A 34 -1.68 -1.72 -5.09
N LYS A 35 -1.90 -3.00 -4.73
CA LYS A 35 -3.07 -3.76 -5.17
C LYS A 35 -4.38 -3.09 -4.74
N ALA A 36 -4.44 -2.62 -3.49
CA ALA A 36 -5.61 -1.93 -2.97
C ALA A 36 -5.91 -0.60 -3.70
N LEU A 37 -4.88 0.13 -4.18
CA LEU A 37 -5.07 1.33 -4.99
C LEU A 37 -5.59 0.99 -6.39
N MET A 38 -5.01 -0.02 -7.06
CA MET A 38 -5.49 -0.45 -8.38
C MET A 38 -6.95 -0.93 -8.32
N GLU A 39 -7.35 -1.62 -7.25
CA GLU A 39 -8.73 -2.05 -7.04
C GLU A 39 -9.70 -0.87 -6.82
N ARG A 40 -9.26 0.21 -6.16
CA ARG A 40 -10.07 1.43 -5.96
C ARG A 40 -10.25 2.22 -7.25
N TYR A 41 -9.27 2.16 -8.15
CA TYR A 41 -9.23 2.94 -9.37
C TYR A 41 -9.06 2.04 -10.60
N PRO A 42 -10.08 1.24 -10.97
CA PRO A 42 -9.98 0.21 -12.01
C PRO A 42 -9.75 0.76 -13.43
N ALA A 43 -9.85 2.08 -13.62
CA ALA A 43 -9.62 2.75 -14.90
C ALA A 43 -8.21 3.36 -15.03
N ILE A 44 -7.35 3.19 -14.02
CA ILE A 44 -5.96 3.64 -14.05
C ILE A 44 -5.08 2.47 -14.53
N ASP A 45 -4.32 2.70 -15.61
CA ASP A 45 -3.27 1.84 -16.17
C ASP A 45 -2.10 2.74 -16.65
#